data_AF-A0A0F9CMV2-F1
#
_entry.id   AF-A0A0F9CMV2-F1
#
_cell.length_a   1.000
_cell.length_b   1.000
_cell.length_c   1.000
_cell.angle_alpha   90.00
_cell.angle_beta   90.00
_cell.angle_gamma   90.00
#
_symmetry.space_group_name_H-M   'P 1'
#
loop_
_entity.id
_entity.type
_entity.pdbx_description
1 polymer ?
#
loop_
_entity_poly.entity_id
_entity_poly.type
_entity_poly.pdbx_seq_one_letter_code
_entity_poly.pdbx_strand_id
1 'polypeptide(L)'
;LERKRLVIEGAGAVSLAYLLEHRDRYKGKRVVLIASGGNMDLTIMDKVIMSGLKEHGRLTEVEVIVPDVPGTLSDLTSVVASLKGNILHVLHDRLARGLEVGLTLVRLNIETSGPEHSERILRGISDAGFEIRGNSRNTGGG
;
A
#
# COMPACT_ATOMS: atom_id res chain seq x y z
N LEU A 1 26.30 -14.61 32.14
CA LEU A 1 25.52 -15.76 31.63
C LEU A 1 24.06 -15.33 31.62
N GLU A 2 23.49 -14.99 30.47
CA GLU A 2 22.02 -15.07 30.24
C GLU A 2 21.71 -14.86 28.75
N ARG A 3 21.82 -15.98 28.00
CA ARG A 3 21.26 -16.11 26.65
C ARG A 3 19.83 -16.57 26.78
N LYS A 4 18.86 -15.66 26.77
CA LYS A 4 17.45 -15.99 26.48
C LYS A 4 16.77 -14.79 25.84
N ARG A 5 16.37 -14.93 24.56
CA ARG A 5 15.13 -14.36 23.94
C ARG A 5 15.07 -14.41 22.40
N LEU A 6 15.96 -15.12 21.70
CA LEU A 6 15.89 -15.27 20.24
C LEU A 6 14.85 -16.28 19.71
N VAL A 7 14.17 -17.03 20.59
CA VAL A 7 13.17 -18.06 20.17
C VAL A 7 11.79 -17.45 19.88
N ILE A 8 11.62 -16.14 20.06
CA ILE A 8 10.30 -15.48 20.12
C ILE A 8 9.89 -14.85 18.76
N GLU A 9 10.87 -14.48 17.91
CA GLU A 9 10.61 -13.86 16.59
C GLU A 9 10.11 -14.89 15.54
N GLY A 10 10.47 -16.16 15.70
CA GLY A 10 10.25 -17.19 14.69
C GLY A 10 8.80 -17.68 14.59
N ALA A 11 8.06 -17.85 15.70
CA ALA A 11 6.82 -18.62 15.66
C ALA A 11 5.71 -17.98 14.82
N GLY A 12 5.56 -16.64 14.86
CA GLY A 12 4.58 -15.89 14.07
C GLY A 12 5.07 -15.57 12.65
N ALA A 13 6.34 -15.17 12.51
CA ALA A 13 6.92 -14.83 11.21
C ALA A 13 7.10 -16.07 10.31
N VAL A 14 7.49 -17.22 10.87
CA VAL A 14 7.69 -18.47 10.12
C VAL A 14 6.36 -19.05 9.66
N SER A 15 5.35 -19.07 10.53
CA SER A 15 4.03 -19.60 10.15
C SER A 15 3.35 -18.74 9.09
N LEU A 16 3.52 -17.42 9.14
CA LEU A 16 3.07 -16.54 8.07
C LEU A 16 3.91 -16.67 6.79
N ALA A 17 5.24 -16.68 6.87
CA ALA A 17 6.11 -16.84 5.71
C ALA A 17 5.81 -18.14 4.97
N TYR A 18 5.61 -19.23 5.73
CA TYR A 18 5.18 -20.52 5.19
C TYR A 18 3.83 -20.43 4.48
N LEU A 19 2.87 -19.70 5.03
CA LEU A 19 1.54 -19.53 4.43
C LEU A 19 1.59 -18.70 3.14
N LEU A 20 2.41 -17.65 3.11
CA LEU A 20 2.64 -16.83 1.91
C LEU A 20 3.34 -17.63 0.81
N GLU A 21 4.40 -18.37 1.16
CA GLU A 21 5.14 -19.25 0.22
C GLU A 21 4.25 -20.37 -0.34
N HIS A 22 3.28 -20.85 0.45
CA HIS A 22 2.44 -22.00 0.08
C HIS A 22 0.96 -21.64 -0.12
N ARG A 23 0.66 -20.38 -0.48
CA ARG A 23 -0.71 -19.84 -0.60
C ARG A 23 -1.67 -20.71 -1.42
N ASP A 24 -1.18 -21.32 -2.50
CA ASP A 24 -2.00 -22.17 -3.37
C ASP A 24 -2.51 -23.44 -2.67
N ARG A 25 -1.79 -23.96 -1.66
CA ARG A 25 -2.21 -25.13 -0.88
C ARG A 25 -3.40 -24.85 0.04
N TYR A 26 -3.66 -23.57 0.30
CA TYR A 26 -4.68 -23.09 1.23
C TYR A 26 -5.81 -22.30 0.54
N LYS A 27 -5.79 -22.23 -0.80
CA LYS A 27 -6.82 -21.55 -1.59
C LYS A 27 -8.22 -22.11 -1.28
N GLY A 28 -9.17 -21.23 -0.97
CA GLY A 28 -10.54 -21.58 -0.59
C GLY A 28 -10.72 -22.14 0.82
N LYS A 29 -9.65 -22.21 1.63
CA LYS A 29 -9.73 -22.62 3.04
C LYS A 29 -9.70 -21.40 3.95
N ARG A 30 -10.44 -21.47 5.06
CA ARG A 30 -10.32 -20.50 6.16
C ARG A 30 -9.16 -20.92 7.03
N VAL A 31 -8.07 -20.14 7.02
CA VAL A 31 -6.89 -20.40 7.84
C VAL A 31 -6.80 -19.37 8.95
N VAL A 32 -6.59 -19.84 10.19
CA VAL A 32 -6.38 -18.99 11.36
C VAL A 32 -4.94 -19.17 11.81
N LEU A 33 -4.16 -18.08 11.79
CA LEU A 33 -2.83 -18.04 12.36
C LEU A 33 -2.96 -17.70 13.85
N ILE A 34 -2.54 -18.62 14.72
CA ILE A 34 -2.44 -18.34 16.15
C ILE A 34 -1.06 -17.72 16.39
N ALA A 35 -1.01 -16.40 16.44
CA ALA A 35 0.18 -15.66 16.83
C ALA A 35 0.20 -15.49 18.36
N SER A 36 0.67 -16.50 19.09
CA SER A 36 0.86 -16.40 20.54
C SER A 36 2.22 -15.75 20.87
N GLY A 37 2.30 -14.42 20.83
CA GLY A 37 3.47 -13.69 21.32
C GLY A 37 3.37 -12.18 21.08
N GLY A 38 3.23 -11.41 22.15
CA GLY A 38 2.95 -9.96 22.17
C GLY A 38 4.11 -9.04 21.73
N ASN A 39 4.80 -9.39 20.65
CA ASN A 39 5.68 -8.47 19.93
C ASN A 39 5.77 -8.89 18.45
N MET A 40 4.62 -8.89 17.78
CA MET A 40 4.54 -9.08 16.34
C MET A 40 5.20 -7.86 15.70
N ASP A 41 6.22 -8.07 14.86
CA ASP A 41 6.83 -6.99 14.10
C ASP A 41 5.74 -6.31 13.28
N LEU A 42 5.45 -5.04 13.60
CA LEU A 42 4.44 -4.23 12.92
C LEU A 42 4.65 -4.25 11.40
N THR A 43 5.90 -4.39 10.95
CA THR A 43 6.28 -4.53 9.55
C THR A 43 5.66 -5.76 8.88
N ILE A 44 5.61 -6.88 9.60
CA ILE A 44 5.02 -8.12 9.10
C ILE A 44 3.50 -7.97 9.04
N MET A 45 2.89 -7.36 10.05
CA MET A 45 1.45 -7.13 10.08
C MET A 45 1.00 -6.19 8.95
N ASP A 46 1.74 -5.11 8.71
CA ASP A 46 1.50 -4.18 7.60
C ASP A 46 1.58 -4.88 6.24
N LYS A 47 2.58 -5.76 6.04
CA LYS A 47 2.70 -6.56 4.82
C LYS A 47 1.47 -7.46 4.59
N VAL A 48 0.95 -8.09 5.64
CA VAL A 48 -0.25 -8.93 5.54
C VAL A 48 -1.47 -8.11 5.17
N ILE A 49 -1.69 -6.97 5.84
CA ILE A 49 -2.82 -6.08 5.57
C ILE A 49 -2.76 -5.57 4.13
N MET A 50 -1.60 -5.07 3.69
CA MET A 50 -1.39 -4.58 2.33
C MET A 50 -1.59 -5.68 1.28
N SER A 51 -1.07 -6.89 1.53
CA SER A 51 -1.27 -8.05 0.66
C SER A 51 -2.76 -8.41 0.54
N GLY A 52 -3.47 -8.45 1.67
CA GLY A 52 -4.92 -8.71 1.69
C GLY A 52 -5.72 -7.66 0.93
N LEU A 53 -5.42 -6.37 1.12
CA LEU A 53 -6.07 -5.30 0.37
C LEU A 53 -5.77 -5.39 -1.14
N LYS A 54 -4.53 -5.69 -1.52
CA LYS A 54 -4.13 -5.87 -2.93
C LYS A 54 -4.85 -7.06 -3.58
N GLU A 55 -4.92 -8.21 -2.92
CA GLU A 55 -5.61 -9.40 -3.43
C GLU A 55 -7.11 -9.16 -3.69
N HIS A 56 -7.76 -8.27 -2.92
CA HIS A 56 -9.18 -7.95 -3.08
C HIS A 56 -9.43 -6.71 -3.96
N GLY A 57 -8.38 -6.16 -4.61
CA GLY A 57 -8.52 -4.95 -5.43
C GLY A 57 -8.92 -3.71 -4.61
N ARG A 58 -8.59 -3.71 -3.32
CA ARG A 58 -8.89 -2.65 -2.34
C ARG A 58 -7.68 -1.79 -1.99
N LEU A 59 -6.52 -2.05 -2.60
CA LEU A 59 -5.34 -1.19 -2.51
C LEU A 59 -5.09 -0.55 -3.88
N THR A 60 -5.14 0.77 -3.94
CA THR A 60 -4.82 1.58 -5.10
C THR A 60 -3.49 2.28 -4.86
N GLU A 61 -2.49 1.96 -5.67
CA GLU A 61 -1.20 2.66 -5.68
C GLU A 61 -1.18 3.61 -6.88
N VAL A 62 -0.92 4.89 -6.63
CA VAL A 62 -0.86 5.92 -7.68
C VAL A 62 0.35 6.80 -7.49
N GLU A 63 1.02 7.09 -8.60
CA GLU A 63 2.09 8.07 -8.68
C GLU A 63 1.56 9.31 -9.40
N VAL A 64 1.72 10.48 -8.79
CA VAL A 64 1.22 11.75 -9.31
C VAL A 64 2.37 12.74 -9.38
N ILE A 65 2.57 13.35 -10.54
CA ILE A 65 3.54 14.44 -10.70
C ILE A 65 2.80 15.74 -10.37
N VAL A 66 3.36 16.50 -9.44
CA VAL A 66 2.73 17.73 -8.97
C VAL A 66 3.72 18.88 -8.87
N PRO A 67 3.28 20.15 -8.93
CA PRO A 67 4.15 21.29 -8.64
C PRO A 67 4.66 21.28 -7.19
N ASP A 68 5.95 21.52 -6.98
CA ASP A 68 6.57 21.63 -5.65
C ASP A 68 6.35 23.02 -5.03
N VAL A 69 5.08 23.32 -4.75
CA VAL A 69 4.62 24.56 -4.10
C VAL A 69 3.66 24.25 -2.95
N PRO A 70 3.51 25.17 -1.97
CA PRO A 70 2.55 24.99 -0.88
C PRO A 70 1.10 24.83 -1.40
N GLY A 71 0.34 23.94 -0.76
CA GLY A 71 -1.07 23.67 -1.09
C GLY A 71 -1.28 22.46 -2.00
N THR A 72 -0.34 22.15 -2.89
CA THR A 72 -0.52 21.09 -3.90
C THR A 72 -0.89 19.71 -3.32
N LEU A 73 -0.21 19.28 -2.24
CA LEU A 73 -0.54 18.02 -1.59
C LEU A 73 -1.90 18.08 -0.87
N SER A 74 -2.28 19.24 -0.33
CA SER A 74 -3.60 19.44 0.27
C SER A 74 -4.70 19.28 -0.77
N ASP A 75 -4.52 19.87 -1.95
CA ASP A 75 -5.49 19.78 -3.05
C ASP A 75 -5.62 18.33 -3.54
N LEU A 76 -4.49 17.65 -3.77
CA LEU A 76 -4.47 16.24 -4.19
C LEU A 76 -5.16 15.32 -3.17
N THR A 77 -4.82 15.46 -1.88
CA THR A 77 -5.42 14.63 -0.83
C THR A 77 -6.89 14.97 -0.59
N SER A 78 -7.30 16.21 -0.82
CA SER A 78 -8.72 16.62 -0.75
C SER A 78 -9.56 15.95 -1.82
N VAL A 79 -9.03 15.76 -3.03
CA VAL A 79 -9.71 14.99 -4.10
C VAL A 79 -9.97 13.55 -3.62
N VAL A 80 -8.93 12.88 -3.10
CA VAL A 80 -9.06 11.51 -2.58
C VAL A 80 -10.09 11.43 -1.45
N ALA A 81 -10.03 12.36 -0.49
CA ALA A 81 -10.96 12.41 0.63
C ALA A 81 -12.41 12.65 0.18
N SER A 82 -12.65 13.53 -0.79
CA SER A 82 -13.98 13.84 -1.32
C SER A 82 -14.66 12.60 -1.94
N LEU A 83 -13.86 11.67 -2.46
CA LEU A 83 -14.32 10.43 -3.08
C LEU A 83 -14.44 9.27 -2.08
N LYS A 84 -14.07 9.49 -0.81
CA LYS A 84 -14.06 8.52 0.30
C LYS A 84 -12.93 7.48 0.20
N GLY A 85 -11.80 7.82 -0.40
CA GLY A 85 -10.58 7.02 -0.31
C GLY A 85 -9.87 7.22 1.02
N ASN A 86 -9.31 6.14 1.60
CA ASN A 86 -8.53 6.21 2.83
C ASN A 86 -7.03 6.15 2.50
N ILE A 87 -6.29 7.21 2.76
CA ILE A 87 -4.85 7.27 2.44
C ILE A 87 -4.08 6.53 3.53
N LEU A 88 -3.45 5.41 3.16
CA LEU A 88 -2.62 4.61 4.05
C LEU A 88 -1.18 5.12 4.12
N HIS A 89 -0.64 5.57 2.99
CA HIS A 89 0.73 6.04 2.90
C HIS A 89 0.87 7.15 1.86
N VAL A 90 1.73 8.13 2.17
CA VAL A 90 2.13 9.20 1.28
C VAL A 90 3.65 9.24 1.23
N LEU A 91 4.22 9.13 0.03
CA LEU A 91 5.63 9.43 -0.20
C LEU A 91 5.73 10.67 -1.07
N HIS A 92 6.53 11.64 -0.65
CA HIS A 92 6.84 12.83 -1.43
C HIS A 92 8.31 12.77 -1.85
N ASP A 93 8.57 12.59 -3.14
CA ASP A 93 9.90 12.39 -3.70
C ASP A 93 10.26 13.54 -4.66
N ARG A 94 11.02 14.49 -4.13
CA ARG A 94 11.57 15.66 -4.87
C ARG A 94 12.81 15.30 -5.69
N LEU A 95 13.39 14.13 -5.46
CA LEU A 95 14.61 13.65 -6.12
C LEU A 95 14.30 12.54 -7.14
N ALA A 96 13.02 12.30 -7.41
CA ALA A 96 12.59 11.32 -8.39
C ALA A 96 13.21 11.66 -9.75
N ARG A 97 13.86 10.66 -10.35
CA ARG A 97 14.55 10.82 -11.64
C ARG A 97 13.56 11.15 -12.74
N GLY A 98 13.97 12.01 -13.67
CA GLY A 98 13.18 12.38 -14.85
C GLY A 98 12.09 13.42 -14.57
N LEU A 99 12.12 14.10 -13.42
CA LEU A 99 11.27 15.25 -13.16
C LEU A 99 11.94 16.54 -13.61
N GLU A 100 11.15 17.46 -14.16
CA GLU A 100 11.58 18.82 -14.43
C GLU A 100 11.75 19.60 -13.12
N VAL A 101 12.52 20.70 -13.18
CA VAL A 101 12.74 21.58 -12.03
C VAL A 101 11.40 22.18 -11.57
N GLY A 102 11.13 22.12 -10.26
CA GLY A 102 9.89 22.63 -9.69
C GLY A 102 8.73 21.62 -9.69
N LEU A 103 8.98 20.38 -10.14
CA LEU A 103 8.04 19.27 -10.02
C LEU A 103 8.52 18.27 -8.96
N THR A 104 7.57 17.53 -8.40
CA THR A 104 7.82 16.48 -7.43
C THR A 104 6.86 15.32 -7.64
N LEU A 105 7.30 14.11 -7.30
CA LEU A 105 6.50 12.91 -7.38
C LEU A 105 5.83 12.67 -6.03
N VAL A 106 4.51 12.53 -6.02
CA VAL A 106 3.76 12.04 -4.87
C VAL A 106 3.30 10.61 -5.16
N ARG A 107 3.64 9.67 -4.27
CA ARG A 107 3.08 8.32 -4.29
C ARG A 107 2.04 8.18 -3.20
N LEU A 108 0.85 7.74 -3.56
CA LEU A 108 -0.23 7.47 -2.63
C LEU A 108 -0.57 5.98 -2.64
N ASN A 109 -0.67 5.40 -1.45
CA ASN A 109 -1.32 4.12 -1.23
C ASN A 109 -2.69 4.40 -0.62
N ILE A 110 -3.75 4.06 -1.35
CA ILE A 110 -5.12 4.41 -1.01
C ILE A 110 -5.89 3.10 -0.81
N GLU A 111 -6.45 2.90 0.37
CA GLU A 111 -7.46 1.88 0.58
C GLU A 111 -8.78 2.33 -0.06
N THR A 112 -9.36 1.41 -0.82
CA THR A 112 -10.64 1.59 -1.51
C THR A 112 -11.58 0.45 -1.15
N SER A 113 -12.86 0.62 -1.49
CA SER A 113 -13.88 -0.42 -1.27
C SER A 113 -13.86 -1.50 -2.38
N GLY A 114 -13.05 -1.33 -3.42
CA GLY A 114 -12.92 -2.25 -4.54
C GLY A 114 -12.52 -1.56 -5.86
N PRO A 115 -12.44 -2.32 -6.97
CA PRO A 115 -11.92 -1.83 -8.25
C PRO A 115 -12.67 -0.62 -8.81
N GLU A 116 -14.01 -0.61 -8.76
CA GLU A 116 -14.83 0.49 -9.26
C GLU A 116 -14.57 1.80 -8.50
N HIS A 117 -14.34 1.69 -7.19
CA HIS A 117 -14.00 2.84 -6.36
C HIS A 117 -12.57 3.32 -6.65
N SER A 118 -11.62 2.40 -6.86
CA SER A 118 -10.28 2.73 -7.34
C SER A 118 -10.33 3.55 -8.64
N GLU A 119 -11.10 3.09 -9.63
CA GLU A 119 -11.25 3.82 -10.90
C GLU A 119 -11.85 5.20 -10.72
N ARG A 120 -12.87 5.34 -9.86
CA ARG A 120 -13.45 6.64 -9.52
C ARG A 120 -12.42 7.60 -8.92
N ILE A 121 -11.56 7.11 -8.03
CA ILE A 121 -10.50 7.92 -7.42
C ILE A 121 -9.46 8.35 -8.45
N LEU A 122 -8.98 7.41 -9.28
CA LEU A 122 -8.01 7.72 -10.33
C LEU A 122 -8.57 8.74 -11.34
N ARG A 123 -9.83 8.59 -11.75
CA ARG A 123 -10.50 9.58 -12.61
C ARG A 123 -10.62 10.93 -11.92
N GLY A 124 -11.04 10.98 -10.66
CA GLY A 124 -11.15 12.23 -9.92
C GLY A 124 -9.82 12.97 -9.77
N ILE A 125 -8.70 12.25 -9.58
CA ILE A 125 -7.35 12.83 -9.57
C ILE A 125 -7.03 13.45 -10.94
N SER A 126 -7.27 12.73 -12.04
CA SER A 126 -7.06 13.25 -13.39
C SER A 126 -7.98 14.43 -13.73
N ASP A 127 -9.26 14.36 -13.37
CA ASP A 127 -10.26 15.40 -13.61
C ASP A 127 -9.97 16.70 -12.84
N ALA A 128 -9.28 16.59 -11.69
CA ALA A 128 -8.77 17.72 -10.94
C ALA A 128 -7.49 18.33 -11.55
N GLY A 129 -7.00 17.82 -12.67
CA GLY A 129 -5.86 18.34 -13.42
C GLY A 129 -4.50 17.80 -12.96
N PHE A 130 -4.47 16.77 -12.12
CA PHE A 130 -3.22 16.14 -11.70
C PHE A 130 -2.75 15.10 -12.72
N GLU A 131 -1.46 15.12 -13.05
CA GLU A 131 -0.86 14.15 -13.96
C GLU A 131 -0.51 12.86 -13.21
N ILE A 132 -1.19 11.77 -13.57
CA ILE A 132 -0.85 10.43 -13.09
C ILE A 132 0.31 9.88 -13.91
N ARG A 133 1.44 9.62 -13.25
CA ARG A 133 2.60 8.98 -13.87
C ARG A 133 2.24 7.53 -14.16
N GLY A 134 2.23 7.19 -15.45
CA GLY A 134 1.76 5.93 -16.06
C GLY A 134 1.48 4.77 -15.11
N ASN A 135 0.21 4.33 -15.09
CA ASN A 135 -0.29 3.17 -14.34
C ASN A 135 0.73 2.01 -14.36
N SER A 136 1.43 1.81 -13.25
CA SER A 136 2.05 0.51 -12.98
C SER A 136 0.90 -0.46 -12.75
N ARG A 137 0.42 -1.04 -13.85
CA ARG A 137 -0.55 -2.14 -13.85
C ARG A 137 -0.10 -3.15 -12.80
N ASN A 138 -0.97 -3.41 -11.83
CA ASN A 138 -1.20 -4.68 -11.16
C ASN A 138 -0.09 -5.73 -11.40
N THR A 139 1.08 -5.59 -10.77
CA THR A 139 2.10 -6.64 -10.74
C THR A 139 1.69 -7.64 -9.67
N GLY A 140 0.79 -8.53 -10.08
CA GLY A 140 0.52 -9.82 -9.45
C GLY A 140 0.47 -10.86 -10.55
N GLY A 141 1.53 -11.66 -10.68
CA GLY A 141 1.61 -12.74 -11.67
C GLY A 141 3.03 -13.18 -11.96
N GLY A 142 3.56 -14.04 -11.09
CA GLY A 142 4.83 -14.74 -11.18
C GLY A 142 5.02 -15.58 -9.94
#